data_AF-B3E3W3-F1
#
_entry.id   AF-B3E3W3-F1
#
_cell.length_a   1.000
_cell.length_b   1.000
_cell.length_c   1.000
_cell.angle_alpha   90.00
_cell.angle_beta   90.00
_cell.angle_gamma   90.00
#
_symmetry.space_group_name_H-M   'P 1'
#
loop_
_entity.id
_entity.type
_entity.pdbx_description
1 polymer ?
#
loop_
_entity_poly.entity_id
_entity_poly.type
_entity_poly.pdbx_seq_one_letter_code
_entity_poly.pdbx_strand_id
1 'polypeptide(L)'
;MLLDLCPKCSHILSAPATSCPHCGVIFAKLAQAEARKKQADQPPEDSALKQLFLYAKPEEHAVVIGFKAVLLIILVACGLKLIFTPILAFPQTSWLLHSVNLVFHEAGHLFFSPFGRFLQVLGGTLGQLIIPTVVICTFLWQRDTFGAAVGTWWLGESLLDIAPYINDARAGQLILLGGVTGSEVEDYHDWEVLLTKLNMMQYDHTLARLSFGIGSLLMLIAMLWGSLLLWKGWQTRSKG
;
A
#
# COMPACT_ATOMS: atom_id res chain seq x y z
N MET A 1 45.17 19.68 2.11
CA MET A 1 45.45 20.51 0.92
C MET A 1 44.76 21.86 1.17
N LEU A 2 45.46 22.78 1.84
CA LEU A 2 44.90 24.05 2.26
C LEU A 2 44.67 24.93 1.03
N LEU A 3 43.46 25.46 0.90
CA LEU A 3 43.11 26.42 -0.14
C LEU A 3 43.81 27.74 0.17
N ASP A 4 45.00 27.96 -0.38
CA ASP A 4 45.72 29.24 -0.28
C ASP A 4 45.09 30.35 -1.13
N LEU A 5 43.85 30.17 -1.61
CA LEU A 5 43.15 31.05 -2.53
C LEU A 5 41.72 31.34 -2.03
N CYS A 6 41.30 32.61 -2.11
CA CYS A 6 39.94 33.00 -1.79
C CYS A 6 38.95 32.43 -2.84
N PRO A 7 37.93 31.63 -2.47
CA PRO A 7 36.98 31.03 -3.41
C PRO A 7 36.10 32.02 -4.18
N LYS A 8 36.04 33.29 -3.77
CA LYS A 8 35.24 34.32 -4.44
C LYS A 8 36.03 35.15 -5.47
N CYS A 9 37.30 35.44 -5.19
CA CYS A 9 38.11 36.34 -6.01
C CYS A 9 39.50 35.81 -6.36
N SER A 10 39.80 34.56 -5.99
CA SER A 10 41.06 33.85 -6.26
C SER A 10 42.33 34.57 -5.76
N HIS A 11 42.19 35.43 -4.74
CA HIS A 11 43.33 36.11 -4.14
C HIS A 11 44.09 35.18 -3.20
N ILE A 12 45.42 35.24 -3.21
CA ILE A 12 46.30 34.40 -2.39
C ILE A 12 46.19 34.80 -0.92
N LEU A 13 46.00 33.84 -0.03
CA LEU A 13 45.88 34.03 1.41
C LEU A 13 47.21 33.70 2.08
N SER A 14 47.86 34.70 2.68
CA SER A 14 49.17 34.56 3.33
C SER A 14 49.09 34.13 4.80
N ALA A 15 47.90 34.11 5.41
CA ALA A 15 47.64 33.69 6.79
C ALA A 15 46.17 33.24 6.96
N PRO A 16 45.83 32.44 7.99
CA PRO A 16 44.44 32.13 8.32
C PRO A 16 43.69 33.40 8.74
N ALA A 17 42.96 33.99 7.80
CA ALA A 17 42.15 35.19 8.02
C ALA A 17 40.65 34.84 8.09
N THR A 18 39.88 35.56 8.91
CA THR A 18 38.42 35.39 9.03
C THR A 18 37.64 36.00 7.86
N SER A 19 38.28 36.92 7.13
CA SER A 19 37.75 37.56 5.93
C SER A 19 38.86 37.78 4.88
N CYS A 20 38.50 37.81 3.60
CA CYS A 20 39.44 38.12 2.53
C CYS A 20 39.82 39.62 2.55
N PRO A 21 41.11 39.97 2.58
CA PRO A 21 41.56 41.37 2.62
C PRO A 21 41.29 42.13 1.30
N HIS A 22 41.13 41.42 0.18
CA HIS A 22 40.92 42.03 -1.13
C HIS A 22 39.43 42.27 -1.45
N CYS A 23 38.57 41.26 -1.24
CA CYS A 23 37.14 41.35 -1.59
C CYS A 23 36.20 41.49 -0.39
N GLY A 24 36.73 41.47 0.84
CA GLY A 24 35.95 41.63 2.07
C GLY A 24 35.02 40.46 2.42
N VAL A 25 35.07 39.33 1.69
CA VAL A 25 34.19 38.20 1.98
C VAL A 25 34.55 37.56 3.31
N ILE A 26 33.56 37.38 4.18
CA ILE A 26 33.72 36.68 5.46
C ILE A 26 33.55 35.19 5.19
N PHE A 27 34.61 34.40 5.43
CA PHE A 27 34.61 32.98 5.08
C PHE A 27 33.55 32.18 5.84
N ALA A 28 33.26 32.55 7.09
CA ALA A 28 32.17 31.94 7.87
C ALA A 28 30.79 32.15 7.23
N LYS A 29 30.51 33.36 6.70
CA LYS A 29 29.24 33.64 6.00
C LYS A 29 29.16 32.95 4.65
N LEU A 30 30.29 32.87 3.93
CA LEU A 30 30.36 32.15 2.65
C LEU A 30 30.13 30.64 2.85
N ALA A 31 30.78 30.04 3.85
CA ALA A 31 30.58 28.64 4.22
C ALA A 31 29.13 28.36 4.66
N GLN A 32 28.51 29.27 5.42
CA GLN A 32 27.08 29.17 5.77
C GLN A 32 26.17 29.27 4.55
N ALA A 33 26.47 30.15 3.58
CA ALA A 33 25.71 30.27 2.34
C ALA A 33 25.85 29.02 1.45
N GLU A 34 27.05 28.46 1.34
CA GLU A 34 27.31 27.20 0.65
C GLU A 34 26.61 26.02 1.32
N ALA A 35 26.61 25.96 2.66
CA ALA A 35 25.89 24.93 3.42
C ALA A 35 24.37 25.03 3.22
N ARG A 36 23.81 26.25 3.24
CA ARG A 36 22.39 26.49 2.93
C ARG A 36 22.02 26.10 1.51
N LYS A 37 22.90 26.40 0.53
CA LYS A 37 22.70 26.00 -0.86
C LYS A 37 22.71 24.48 -1.03
N LYS A 38 23.66 23.79 -0.38
CA LYS A 38 23.70 22.32 -0.34
C LYS A 38 22.47 21.70 0.35
N GLN A 39 21.92 22.34 1.39
CA GLN A 39 20.67 21.91 2.03
C GLN A 39 19.44 22.16 1.14
N ALA A 40 19.41 23.27 0.39
CA ALA A 40 18.31 23.59 -0.53
C ALA A 40 18.31 22.71 -1.79
N ASP A 41 19.47 22.25 -2.24
CA ASP A 41 19.62 21.32 -3.37
C ASP A 41 19.26 19.85 -3.00
N GLN A 42 18.97 19.54 -1.74
CA GLN A 42 18.44 18.23 -1.34
C GLN A 42 16.91 18.21 -1.47
N PRO A 43 16.31 17.28 -2.25
CA PRO A 43 14.86 17.25 -2.46
C PRO A 43 14.12 16.90 -1.15
N PRO A 44 13.31 17.82 -0.58
CA PRO A 44 12.74 17.65 0.77
C PRO A 44 11.59 16.63 0.83
N GLU A 45 10.76 16.59 -0.22
CA GLU A 45 9.49 15.84 -0.23
C GLU A 45 9.70 14.39 -0.70
N ASP A 46 10.54 14.23 -1.72
CA ASP A 46 10.91 12.95 -2.31
C ASP A 46 11.72 12.08 -1.33
N SER A 47 12.49 12.72 -0.43
CA SER A 47 13.21 12.05 0.65
C SER A 47 12.28 11.54 1.74
N ALA A 48 11.26 12.32 2.13
CA ALA A 48 10.32 11.93 3.18
C ALA A 48 9.43 10.76 2.76
N LEU A 49 8.89 10.78 1.53
CA LEU A 49 8.09 9.67 1.00
C LEU A 49 8.93 8.40 0.79
N LYS A 50 10.15 8.52 0.26
CA LYS A 50 11.08 7.37 0.16
C LYS A 50 11.45 6.84 1.54
N GLN A 51 11.62 7.69 2.55
CA GLN A 51 11.86 7.27 3.93
C GLN A 51 10.63 6.65 4.59
N LEU A 52 9.42 6.97 4.15
CA LEU A 52 8.20 6.35 4.67
C LEU A 52 7.97 4.97 4.01
N PHE A 53 7.98 4.90 2.69
CA PHE A 53 7.63 3.69 1.94
C PHE A 53 8.80 2.74 1.70
N LEU A 54 10.05 3.22 1.62
CA LEU A 54 11.22 2.39 1.36
C LEU A 54 12.14 2.28 2.58
N TYR A 55 11.62 2.51 3.79
CA TYR A 55 12.39 2.27 5.01
C TYR A 55 12.78 0.80 5.10
N ALA A 56 14.06 0.52 5.28
CA ALA A 56 14.58 -0.81 5.57
C ALA A 56 15.39 -0.69 6.85
N LYS A 57 15.09 -1.52 7.85
CA LYS A 57 15.80 -1.48 9.13
C LYS A 57 17.26 -1.91 8.90
N PRO A 58 18.26 -1.06 9.24
CA PRO A 58 19.65 -1.28 8.83
C PRO A 58 20.36 -2.48 9.49
N GLU A 59 19.76 -3.09 10.53
CA GLU A 59 20.36 -4.22 11.27
C GLU A 59 19.40 -5.42 11.38
N GLU A 60 18.69 -5.74 10.29
CA GLU A 60 17.79 -6.88 10.30
C GLU A 60 18.56 -8.22 10.20
N HIS A 61 18.30 -9.14 11.13
CA HIS A 61 18.93 -10.46 11.14
C HIS A 61 18.61 -11.25 9.86
N ALA A 62 19.58 -12.04 9.36
CA ALA A 62 19.44 -12.82 8.12
C ALA A 62 18.21 -13.74 8.15
N VAL A 63 17.93 -14.31 9.32
CA VAL A 63 16.79 -15.20 9.54
C VAL A 63 15.48 -14.46 9.26
N VAL A 64 15.34 -13.21 9.70
CA VAL A 64 14.13 -12.40 9.47
C VAL A 64 13.97 -12.05 7.99
N ILE A 65 15.06 -11.67 7.31
CA ILE A 65 15.05 -11.44 5.86
C ILE A 65 14.66 -12.72 5.11
N GLY A 66 15.17 -13.88 5.54
CA GLY A 66 14.81 -15.18 4.98
C GLY A 66 13.32 -15.50 5.13
N PHE A 67 12.74 -15.27 6.32
CA PHE A 67 11.30 -15.43 6.53
C PHE A 67 10.47 -14.50 5.64
N LYS A 68 10.85 -13.23 5.54
CA LYS A 68 10.18 -12.27 4.65
C LYS A 68 10.29 -12.68 3.17
N ALA A 69 11.42 -13.23 2.75
CA ALA A 69 11.60 -13.73 1.38
C ALA A 69 10.70 -14.94 1.09
N VAL A 70 10.62 -15.91 2.01
CA VAL A 70 9.69 -17.06 1.89
C VAL A 70 8.25 -16.58 1.83
N LEU A 71 7.85 -15.65 2.72
CA LEU A 71 6.52 -15.07 2.71
C LEU A 71 6.22 -14.36 1.38
N LEU A 72 7.16 -13.56 0.86
CA LEU A 72 6.98 -12.89 -0.42
C LEU A 72 6.80 -13.89 -1.57
N ILE A 73 7.56 -14.99 -1.60
CA ILE A 73 7.41 -16.04 -2.61
C ILE A 73 6.00 -16.64 -2.55
N ILE A 74 5.49 -16.91 -1.36
CA ILE A 74 4.12 -17.40 -1.16
C ILE A 74 3.10 -16.37 -1.68
N LEU A 75 3.25 -15.09 -1.30
CA LEU A 75 2.36 -14.01 -1.75
C LEU A 75 2.41 -13.82 -3.27
N VAL A 76 3.57 -14.02 -3.91
CA VAL A 76 3.70 -13.97 -5.37
C VAL A 76 2.99 -15.14 -6.02
N ALA A 77 3.24 -16.37 -5.56
CA ALA A 77 2.61 -17.55 -6.11
C ALA A 77 1.08 -17.51 -5.94
N CYS A 78 0.60 -17.20 -4.74
CA CYS A 78 -0.83 -17.03 -4.44
C CYS A 78 -1.42 -15.85 -5.22
N GLY A 79 -0.73 -14.71 -5.25
CA GLY A 79 -1.23 -13.50 -5.92
C GLY A 79 -1.40 -13.70 -7.41
N LEU A 80 -0.41 -14.29 -8.09
CA LEU A 80 -0.51 -14.61 -9.50
C LEU A 80 -1.65 -15.62 -9.77
N LYS A 81 -1.77 -16.67 -8.94
CA LYS A 81 -2.89 -17.62 -9.04
C LYS A 81 -4.24 -16.88 -8.99
N LEU A 82 -4.42 -15.98 -8.03
CA LEU A 82 -5.67 -15.23 -7.84
C LEU A 82 -5.95 -14.26 -9.00
N ILE A 83 -4.95 -13.51 -9.46
CA ILE A 83 -5.09 -12.56 -10.59
C ILE A 83 -5.50 -13.26 -11.89
N PHE A 84 -4.98 -14.47 -12.14
CA PHE A 84 -5.33 -15.25 -13.34
C PHE A 84 -6.57 -16.15 -13.15
N THR A 85 -7.20 -16.13 -11.97
CA THR A 85 -8.44 -16.86 -11.74
C THR A 85 -9.61 -16.07 -12.34
N PRO A 86 -10.47 -16.69 -13.17
CA PRO A 86 -11.68 -16.04 -13.66
C PRO A 86 -12.57 -15.58 -12.51
N ILE A 87 -13.21 -14.41 -12.63
CA ILE A 87 -14.05 -13.81 -11.57
C ILE A 87 -15.06 -14.83 -11.01
N LEU A 88 -15.74 -15.58 -11.86
CA LEU A 88 -16.76 -16.56 -11.44
C LEU A 88 -16.19 -17.79 -10.69
N ALA A 89 -14.90 -18.09 -10.85
CA ALA A 89 -14.21 -19.19 -10.18
C ALA A 89 -13.44 -18.74 -8.93
N PHE A 90 -13.54 -17.45 -8.59
CA PHE A 90 -12.80 -16.85 -7.49
C PHE A 90 -13.21 -17.41 -6.12
N PRO A 91 -14.51 -17.54 -5.77
CA PRO A 91 -14.91 -18.01 -4.44
C PRO A 91 -14.35 -19.40 -4.07
N GLN A 92 -14.19 -20.29 -5.06
CA GLN A 92 -13.62 -21.62 -4.84
C GLN A 92 -12.09 -21.57 -4.67
N THR A 93 -11.44 -20.58 -5.27
CA THR A 93 -9.97 -20.45 -5.28
C THR A 93 -9.43 -19.76 -4.04
N SER A 94 -10.15 -18.76 -3.52
CA SER A 94 -9.77 -17.93 -2.37
C SER A 94 -10.42 -18.36 -1.05
N TRP A 95 -11.10 -19.51 -0.97
CA TRP A 95 -11.99 -19.90 0.15
C TRP A 95 -11.47 -19.59 1.57
N LEU A 96 -10.17 -19.78 1.82
CA LEU A 96 -9.55 -19.50 3.12
C LEU A 96 -9.51 -17.99 3.41
N LEU A 97 -9.04 -17.19 2.47
CA LEU A 97 -8.97 -15.72 2.61
C LEU A 97 -10.37 -15.12 2.56
N HIS A 98 -11.24 -15.65 1.71
CA HIS A 98 -12.66 -15.32 1.71
C HIS A 98 -13.29 -15.52 3.10
N SER A 99 -13.00 -16.64 3.78
CA SER A 99 -13.50 -16.89 5.14
C SER A 99 -13.02 -15.84 6.15
N VAL A 100 -11.77 -15.38 6.03
CA VAL A 100 -11.22 -14.31 6.89
C VAL A 100 -11.88 -12.98 6.58
N ASN A 101 -12.01 -12.63 5.30
CA ASN A 101 -12.67 -11.42 4.83
C ASN A 101 -14.13 -11.37 5.28
N LEU A 102 -14.83 -12.50 5.22
CA LEU A 102 -16.23 -12.63 5.58
C LEU A 102 -16.48 -12.28 7.06
N VAL A 103 -15.56 -12.63 7.97
CA VAL A 103 -15.69 -12.22 9.39
C VAL A 103 -15.75 -10.69 9.51
N PHE A 104 -14.89 -9.99 8.77
CA PHE A 104 -14.86 -8.53 8.77
C PHE A 104 -16.03 -7.90 8.00
N HIS A 105 -16.53 -8.61 6.97
CA HIS A 105 -17.75 -8.25 6.26
C HIS A 105 -18.97 -8.29 7.20
N GLU A 106 -19.21 -9.40 7.88
CA GLU A 106 -20.33 -9.52 8.83
C GLU A 106 -20.20 -8.53 10.00
N ALA A 107 -18.98 -8.33 10.51
CA ALA A 107 -18.73 -7.30 11.53
C ALA A 107 -19.02 -5.88 11.00
N GLY A 108 -18.77 -5.62 9.72
CA GLY A 108 -19.09 -4.39 9.03
C GLY A 108 -20.60 -4.12 9.01
N HIS A 109 -21.42 -5.12 8.68
CA HIS A 109 -22.88 -4.98 8.78
C HIS A 109 -23.33 -4.56 10.19
N LEU A 110 -22.79 -5.23 11.22
CA LEU A 110 -23.13 -4.91 12.60
C LEU A 110 -22.71 -3.49 12.98
N PHE A 111 -21.48 -3.10 12.66
CA PHE A 111 -20.93 -1.79 12.99
C PHE A 111 -21.70 -0.64 12.32
N PHE A 112 -22.09 -0.82 11.06
CA PHE A 112 -22.81 0.21 10.30
C PHE A 112 -24.34 0.14 10.45
N SER A 113 -24.87 -0.85 11.18
CA SER A 113 -26.31 -0.98 11.43
C SER A 113 -27.01 0.27 11.98
N PRO A 114 -26.40 1.11 12.86
CA PRO A 114 -27.08 2.30 13.40
C PRO A 114 -27.32 3.40 12.36
N PHE A 115 -26.67 3.33 11.19
CA PHE A 115 -26.72 4.38 10.16
C PHE A 115 -27.75 4.10 9.05
N GLY A 116 -28.61 3.10 9.25
CA GLY A 116 -29.70 2.74 8.34
C GLY A 116 -29.32 1.68 7.30
N ARG A 117 -30.33 1.12 6.62
CA ARG A 117 -30.18 -0.10 5.80
C ARG A 117 -29.11 0.00 4.71
N PHE A 118 -29.04 1.14 4.00
CA PHE A 118 -28.04 1.32 2.93
C PHE A 118 -26.60 1.23 3.49
N LEU A 119 -26.32 1.94 4.58
CA LEU A 119 -25.00 1.92 5.21
C LEU A 119 -24.72 0.61 5.93
N GLN A 120 -25.74 -0.04 6.50
CA GLN A 120 -25.61 -1.39 7.05
C GLN A 120 -25.13 -2.37 5.97
N VAL A 121 -25.80 -2.42 4.81
CA VAL A 121 -25.44 -3.32 3.71
C VAL A 121 -24.06 -2.96 3.14
N LEU A 122 -23.84 -1.67 2.82
CA LEU A 122 -22.53 -1.19 2.37
C LEU A 122 -21.42 -1.49 3.39
N GLY A 123 -21.80 -1.50 4.67
CA GLY A 123 -20.96 -1.77 5.81
C GLY A 123 -20.22 -3.10 5.70
N GLY A 124 -20.81 -4.11 5.06
CA GLY A 124 -20.14 -5.40 4.83
C GLY A 124 -18.86 -5.23 4.03
N THR A 125 -19.00 -4.75 2.80
CA THR A 125 -17.86 -4.44 1.92
C THR A 125 -16.90 -3.42 2.55
N LEU A 126 -17.41 -2.40 3.26
CA LEU A 126 -16.54 -1.44 3.94
C LEU A 126 -15.71 -2.10 5.05
N GLY A 127 -16.31 -2.96 5.87
CA GLY A 127 -15.61 -3.70 6.92
C GLY A 127 -14.46 -4.54 6.35
N GLN A 128 -14.74 -5.28 5.27
CA GLN A 128 -13.75 -6.06 4.55
C GLN A 128 -12.57 -5.21 4.03
N LEU A 129 -12.80 -3.97 3.55
CA LEU A 129 -11.75 -3.10 3.01
C LEU A 129 -11.03 -2.24 4.07
N ILE A 130 -11.72 -1.85 5.14
CA ILE A 130 -11.17 -1.00 6.21
C ILE A 130 -10.07 -1.75 6.96
N ILE A 131 -10.25 -3.04 7.24
CA ILE A 131 -9.31 -3.81 8.05
C ILE A 131 -7.92 -3.92 7.42
N PRO A 132 -7.75 -4.37 6.16
CA PRO A 132 -6.43 -4.35 5.53
C PRO A 132 -5.87 -2.93 5.41
N THR A 133 -6.72 -1.91 5.22
CA THR A 133 -6.29 -0.50 5.21
C THR A 133 -5.70 -0.07 6.57
N VAL A 134 -6.35 -0.43 7.67
CA VAL A 134 -5.85 -0.18 9.03
C VAL A 134 -4.52 -0.89 9.25
N VAL A 135 -4.37 -2.12 8.76
CA VAL A 135 -3.11 -2.88 8.83
C VAL A 135 -1.99 -2.16 8.07
N ILE A 136 -2.25 -1.67 6.86
CA ILE A 136 -1.29 -0.86 6.08
C ILE A 136 -0.86 0.37 6.88
N CYS A 137 -1.82 1.16 7.37
CA CYS A 137 -1.54 2.39 8.11
C CYS A 137 -0.74 2.12 9.40
N THR A 138 -1.09 1.05 10.12
CA THR A 138 -0.44 0.67 11.38
C THR A 138 1.02 0.27 11.14
N PHE A 139 1.29 -0.53 10.11
CA PHE A 139 2.65 -0.95 9.78
C PHE A 139 3.50 0.21 9.24
N LEU A 140 2.92 1.10 8.44
CA LEU A 140 3.61 2.33 8.03
C LEU A 140 3.98 3.22 9.22
N TRP A 141 3.07 3.37 10.19
CA TRP A 141 3.36 4.09 11.44
C TRP A 141 4.53 3.46 12.19
N GLN A 142 4.49 2.13 12.35
CA GLN A 142 5.53 1.37 13.04
C GLN A 142 6.85 1.27 12.27
N ARG A 143 6.94 1.88 11.08
CA ARG A 143 8.10 1.78 10.17
C ARG A 143 8.40 0.34 9.73
N ASP A 144 7.37 -0.51 9.68
CA ASP A 144 7.43 -1.81 9.03
C ASP A 144 6.83 -1.71 7.62
N THR A 145 7.67 -1.34 6.67
CA THR A 145 7.27 -1.20 5.25
C THR A 145 6.95 -2.52 4.59
N PHE A 146 7.56 -3.63 5.04
CA PHE A 146 7.26 -4.94 4.50
C PHE A 146 5.88 -5.40 4.95
N GLY A 147 5.54 -5.22 6.24
CA GLY A 147 4.19 -5.44 6.75
C GLY A 147 3.13 -4.62 6.00
N ALA A 148 3.43 -3.36 5.67
CA ALA A 148 2.56 -2.52 4.87
C ALA A 148 2.37 -3.05 3.43
N ALA A 149 3.42 -3.62 2.81
CA ALA A 149 3.30 -4.29 1.52
C ALA A 149 2.39 -5.53 1.61
N VAL A 150 2.51 -6.33 2.68
CA VAL A 150 1.61 -7.47 2.93
C VAL A 150 0.16 -7.00 3.11
N GLY A 151 -0.08 -5.93 3.87
CA GLY A 151 -1.41 -5.33 4.01
C GLY A 151 -1.98 -4.83 2.67
N THR A 152 -1.14 -4.27 1.81
CA THR A 152 -1.53 -3.81 0.45
C THR A 152 -1.91 -4.99 -0.44
N TRP A 153 -1.19 -6.11 -0.31
CA TRP A 153 -1.54 -7.36 -1.00
C TRP A 153 -2.92 -7.86 -0.53
N TRP A 154 -3.19 -7.84 0.78
CA TRP A 154 -4.47 -8.26 1.33
C TRP A 154 -5.62 -7.34 0.91
N LEU A 155 -5.41 -6.02 0.88
CA LEU A 155 -6.39 -5.07 0.35
C LEU A 155 -6.72 -5.36 -1.12
N GLY A 156 -5.70 -5.67 -1.92
CA GLY A 156 -5.88 -6.06 -3.31
C GLY A 156 -6.70 -7.36 -3.43
N GLU A 157 -6.37 -8.37 -2.62
CA GLU A 157 -7.11 -9.63 -2.58
C GLU A 157 -8.59 -9.43 -2.18
N SER A 158 -8.86 -8.58 -1.19
CA SER A 158 -10.24 -8.26 -0.78
C SER A 158 -11.06 -7.67 -1.95
N LEU A 159 -10.45 -6.84 -2.79
CA LEU A 159 -11.14 -6.29 -3.97
C LEU A 159 -11.39 -7.34 -5.07
N LEU A 160 -10.52 -8.33 -5.21
CA LEU A 160 -10.79 -9.49 -6.08
C LEU A 160 -11.93 -10.34 -5.49
N ASP A 161 -11.94 -10.53 -4.18
CA ASP A 161 -12.91 -11.36 -3.45
C ASP A 161 -14.34 -10.80 -3.53
N ILE A 162 -14.49 -9.48 -3.55
CA ILE A 162 -15.81 -8.83 -3.70
C ILE A 162 -16.31 -8.87 -5.16
N ALA A 163 -15.41 -8.94 -6.15
CA ALA A 163 -15.75 -8.90 -7.57
C ALA A 163 -16.80 -9.94 -8.04
N PRO A 164 -16.74 -11.23 -7.67
CA PRO A 164 -17.78 -12.21 -8.03
C PRO A 164 -19.17 -11.81 -7.53
N TYR A 165 -19.27 -11.26 -6.32
CA TYR A 165 -20.54 -10.82 -5.74
C TYR A 165 -21.08 -9.57 -6.43
N ILE A 166 -20.22 -8.62 -6.80
CA ILE A 166 -20.63 -7.50 -7.67
C ILE A 166 -21.16 -8.06 -8.99
N ASN A 167 -20.45 -9.02 -9.59
CA ASN A 167 -20.78 -9.60 -10.88
C ASN A 167 -22.10 -10.38 -10.88
N ASP A 168 -22.46 -10.96 -9.73
CA ASP A 168 -23.66 -11.75 -9.53
C ASP A 168 -24.87 -10.91 -9.10
N ALA A 169 -24.71 -9.61 -8.83
CA ALA A 169 -25.75 -8.76 -8.25
C ALA A 169 -27.12 -8.82 -8.96
N ARG A 170 -27.16 -8.95 -10.30
CA ARG A 170 -28.42 -9.12 -11.05
C ARG A 170 -28.89 -10.57 -11.16
N ALA A 171 -27.96 -11.53 -11.15
CA ALA A 171 -28.28 -12.94 -11.37
C ALA A 171 -28.67 -13.63 -10.06
N GLY A 172 -28.00 -13.30 -8.96
CA GLY A 172 -28.24 -13.83 -7.62
C GLY A 172 -28.07 -15.33 -7.54
N GLN A 173 -27.11 -15.91 -8.27
CA GLN A 173 -26.91 -17.35 -8.40
C GLN A 173 -25.77 -17.89 -7.52
N LEU A 174 -24.93 -17.02 -6.95
CA LEU A 174 -23.90 -17.45 -6.01
C LEU A 174 -24.54 -17.90 -4.70
N ILE A 175 -24.04 -19.01 -4.15
CA ILE A 175 -24.37 -19.43 -2.79
C ILE A 175 -23.71 -18.44 -1.82
N LEU A 176 -24.54 -17.77 -1.02
CA LEU A 176 -24.14 -16.79 -0.03
C LEU A 176 -23.94 -17.46 1.34
N LEU A 177 -23.52 -16.66 2.33
CA LEU A 177 -23.51 -17.09 3.72
C LEU A 177 -24.93 -17.59 4.09
N GLY A 178 -25.04 -18.65 4.89
CA GLY A 178 -26.35 -19.24 5.22
C GLY A 178 -26.85 -20.30 4.23
N GLY A 179 -26.16 -20.53 3.10
CA GLY A 179 -26.43 -21.65 2.20
C GLY A 179 -27.59 -21.42 1.23
N VAL A 180 -27.97 -20.17 1.02
CA VAL A 180 -29.00 -19.72 0.07
C VAL A 180 -28.39 -18.81 -0.99
N THR A 181 -29.03 -18.68 -2.14
CA THR A 181 -28.63 -17.73 -3.18
C THR A 181 -29.36 -16.40 -3.05
N GLY A 182 -28.82 -15.35 -3.67
CA GLY A 182 -29.48 -14.03 -3.69
C GLY A 182 -30.86 -14.05 -4.34
N SER A 183 -31.07 -14.94 -5.32
CA SER A 183 -32.37 -15.11 -5.97
C SER A 183 -33.41 -15.87 -5.15
N GLU A 184 -33.00 -16.55 -4.08
CA GLU A 184 -33.88 -17.32 -3.19
C GLU A 184 -34.47 -16.48 -2.06
N VAL A 185 -33.77 -15.42 -1.62
CA VAL A 185 -34.17 -14.58 -0.48
C VAL A 185 -34.02 -13.10 -0.84
N GLU A 186 -35.14 -12.38 -0.80
CA GLU A 186 -35.15 -10.93 -1.01
C GLU A 186 -34.29 -10.19 0.04
N ASP A 187 -33.63 -9.11 -0.39
CA ASP A 187 -32.79 -8.25 0.46
C ASP A 187 -31.62 -9.01 1.14
N TYR A 188 -31.19 -10.14 0.56
CA TYR A 188 -30.09 -10.97 1.09
C TYR A 188 -28.76 -10.76 0.38
N HIS A 189 -28.78 -10.37 -0.90
CA HIS A 189 -27.56 -10.14 -1.67
C HIS A 189 -27.15 -8.66 -1.60
N ASP A 190 -26.07 -8.36 -0.87
CA ASP A 190 -25.64 -6.97 -0.62
C ASP A 190 -25.53 -6.11 -1.89
N TRP A 191 -24.81 -6.61 -2.90
CA TRP A 191 -24.61 -5.85 -4.14
C TRP A 191 -25.88 -5.67 -4.98
N GLU A 192 -26.85 -6.59 -4.91
CA GLU A 192 -28.17 -6.39 -5.49
C GLU A 192 -28.85 -5.19 -4.82
N VAL A 193 -28.86 -5.15 -3.48
CA VAL A 193 -29.49 -4.09 -2.70
C VAL A 193 -28.83 -2.74 -2.96
N LEU A 194 -27.49 -2.69 -2.98
CA LEU A 194 -26.74 -1.48 -3.23
C LEU A 194 -26.97 -0.94 -4.64
N LEU A 195 -26.81 -1.79 -5.67
CA LEU A 195 -26.95 -1.35 -7.06
C LEU A 195 -28.40 -1.02 -7.41
N THR A 196 -29.38 -1.68 -6.80
CA THR A 196 -30.79 -1.32 -6.93
C THR A 196 -31.06 0.06 -6.36
N LYS A 197 -30.60 0.34 -5.13
CA LYS A 197 -30.78 1.65 -4.49
C LYS A 197 -30.07 2.78 -5.23
N LEU A 198 -28.95 2.49 -5.89
CA LEU A 198 -28.20 3.45 -6.69
C LEU A 198 -28.69 3.58 -8.14
N ASN A 199 -29.66 2.76 -8.57
CA ASN A 199 -30.09 2.66 -9.96
C ASN A 199 -28.94 2.36 -10.95
N MET A 200 -28.04 1.45 -10.52
CA MET A 200 -26.80 1.09 -11.20
C MET A 200 -26.70 -0.41 -11.54
N MET A 201 -27.80 -1.16 -11.46
CA MET A 201 -27.83 -2.62 -11.72
C MET A 201 -27.19 -3.01 -13.07
N GLN A 202 -27.38 -2.20 -14.10
CA GLN A 202 -26.79 -2.39 -15.43
C GLN A 202 -25.24 -2.35 -15.47
N TYR A 203 -24.59 -1.86 -14.41
CA TYR A 203 -23.14 -1.71 -14.34
C TYR A 203 -22.43 -2.81 -13.53
N ASP A 204 -23.15 -3.79 -12.99
CA ASP A 204 -22.62 -4.90 -12.20
C ASP A 204 -21.33 -5.53 -12.78
N HIS A 205 -21.32 -6.00 -14.03
CA HIS A 205 -20.15 -6.59 -14.68
C HIS A 205 -19.01 -5.59 -14.90
N THR A 206 -19.33 -4.31 -15.05
CA THR A 206 -18.29 -3.27 -15.22
C THR A 206 -17.65 -2.94 -13.88
N LEU A 207 -18.44 -2.80 -12.82
CA LEU A 207 -17.96 -2.60 -11.46
C LEU A 207 -17.17 -3.81 -10.95
N ALA A 208 -17.62 -5.02 -11.26
CA ALA A 208 -16.90 -6.25 -10.93
C ALA A 208 -15.51 -6.29 -11.58
N ARG A 209 -15.42 -6.01 -12.88
CA ARG A 209 -14.14 -5.93 -13.60
C ARG A 209 -13.25 -4.81 -13.08
N LEU A 210 -13.83 -3.68 -12.69
CA LEU A 210 -13.09 -2.58 -12.10
C LEU A 210 -12.51 -2.97 -10.73
N SER A 211 -13.31 -3.56 -9.85
CA SER A 211 -12.87 -4.07 -8.54
C SER A 211 -11.74 -5.08 -8.71
N PHE A 212 -11.94 -6.08 -9.58
CA PHE A 212 -10.94 -7.09 -9.88
C PHE A 212 -9.65 -6.49 -10.46
N GLY A 213 -9.77 -5.52 -11.38
CA GLY A 213 -8.63 -4.85 -12.00
C GLY A 213 -7.83 -4.00 -11.02
N ILE A 214 -8.51 -3.22 -10.18
CA ILE A 214 -7.86 -2.40 -9.13
C ILE A 214 -7.18 -3.32 -8.11
N GLY A 215 -7.86 -4.36 -7.64
CA GLY A 215 -7.27 -5.31 -6.71
C GLY A 215 -6.04 -6.00 -7.30
N SER A 216 -6.10 -6.39 -8.58
CA SER A 216 -4.98 -7.04 -9.27
C SER A 216 -3.78 -6.10 -9.35
N LEU A 217 -4.02 -4.82 -9.66
CA LEU A 217 -2.99 -3.79 -9.68
C LEU A 217 -2.36 -3.59 -8.29
N LEU A 218 -3.17 -3.53 -7.23
CA LEU A 218 -2.67 -3.39 -5.85
C LEU A 218 -1.81 -4.58 -5.43
N MET A 219 -2.21 -5.80 -5.77
CA MET A 219 -1.41 -7.00 -5.51
C MET A 219 -0.09 -6.95 -6.26
N LEU A 220 -0.08 -6.55 -7.55
CA LEU A 220 1.14 -6.38 -8.33
C LEU A 220 2.08 -5.33 -7.71
N ILE A 221 1.54 -4.18 -7.30
CA ILE A 221 2.29 -3.13 -6.60
C ILE A 221 2.88 -3.68 -5.30
N ALA A 222 2.10 -4.39 -4.50
CA ALA A 222 2.56 -4.98 -3.24
C ALA A 222 3.71 -5.97 -3.44
N MET A 223 3.62 -6.84 -4.45
CA MET A 223 4.66 -7.82 -4.77
C MET A 223 5.96 -7.15 -5.23
N LEU A 224 5.85 -6.14 -6.12
CA LEU A 224 7.01 -5.35 -6.55
C LEU A 224 7.62 -4.58 -5.38
N TRP A 225 6.78 -3.95 -4.56
CA TRP A 225 7.22 -3.18 -3.41
C TRP A 225 7.95 -4.07 -2.38
N GLY A 226 7.38 -5.22 -2.01
CA GLY A 226 8.03 -6.20 -1.15
C GLY A 226 9.36 -6.71 -1.71
N SER A 227 9.44 -6.93 -3.03
CA SER A 227 10.68 -7.33 -3.71
C SER A 227 11.77 -6.26 -3.58
N LEU A 228 11.40 -4.99 -3.81
CA LEU A 228 12.32 -3.85 -3.69
C LEU A 228 12.81 -3.67 -2.24
N LEU A 229 11.92 -3.84 -1.26
CA LEU A 229 12.27 -3.76 0.16
C LEU A 229 13.26 -4.84 0.57
N LEU A 230 13.05 -6.09 0.15
CA LEU A 230 13.99 -7.17 0.43
C LEU A 230 15.34 -6.96 -0.23
N TRP A 231 15.36 -6.51 -1.48
CA TRP A 231 16.59 -6.19 -2.19
C TRP A 231 17.38 -5.09 -1.47
N LYS A 232 16.70 -4.02 -1.02
CA LYS A 232 17.32 -2.95 -0.23
C LYS A 232 17.83 -3.43 1.12
N GLY A 233 17.05 -4.28 1.81
CA GLY A 233 17.46 -4.90 3.08
C GLY A 233 18.74 -5.72 2.91
N TRP A 234 18.83 -6.51 1.85
CA TRP A 234 20.01 -7.31 1.53
C TRP A 234 21.26 -6.46 1.28
N GLN A 235 21.14 -5.38 0.48
CA GLN A 235 22.25 -4.47 0.20
C GLN A 235 22.77 -3.73 1.43
N THR A 236 21.85 -3.36 2.33
CA THR A 236 22.21 -2.64 3.55
C THR A 236 23.00 -3.56 4.49
N ARG A 237 22.57 -4.82 4.59
CA ARG A 237 23.30 -5.86 5.33
C ARG A 237 24.68 -6.15 4.77
N SER A 238 24.85 -6.23 3.45
CA SER A 238 26.17 -6.54 2.84
C SER A 238 27.21 -5.43 3.01
N LYS A 239 26.79 -4.23 3.40
CA LYS A 239 27.65 -3.05 3.57
C LYS A 239 28.06 -2.79 5.02
N GLY A 240 27.42 -3.45 6.00
CA GLY A 240 27.76 -3.39 7.42
C GLY A 240 28.56 -4.61 7.85
#